data_AF-A0A819YSS1-F1
#
_entry.id   AF-A0A819YSS1-F1
#
_cell.length_a   1.000
_cell.length_b   1.000
_cell.length_c   1.000
_cell.angle_alpha   90.00
_cell.angle_beta   90.00
_cell.angle_gamma   90.00
#
_symmetry.space_group_name_H-M   'P 1'
#
loop_
_entity.id
_entity.type
_entity.pdbx_description
1 polymer ?
#
loop_
_entity_poly.entity_id
_entity_poly.type
_entity_poly.pdbx_seq_one_letter_code
_entity_poly.pdbx_strand_id
1 'polypeptide(L)'
;MSSDAPSSSTQNQRFIDIESNILLRAISGYQNEPLVTLEKAIAPIKHLLGEDIETDIYLAKMKSKRPKDGLTQDESGAVQLLTMDSSSYKDSLYFILNQTLRSKNRQLLKIWYSYLQL
;
A
#
# COMPACT_ATOMS: atom_id res chain seq x y z
N MET A 1 -19.02 34.18 -36.53
CA MET A 1 -19.77 33.01 -36.04
C MET A 1 -19.19 31.78 -36.74
N SER A 2 -18.50 30.84 -36.13
CA SER A 2 -17.71 30.78 -34.90
C SER A 2 -16.65 29.72 -35.20
N SER A 3 -15.41 30.02 -34.86
CA SER A 3 -14.25 29.12 -34.97
C SER A 3 -13.91 28.62 -33.58
N ASP A 4 -14.18 27.37 -33.26
CA ASP A 4 -13.76 26.68 -32.02
C ASP A 4 -13.79 25.18 -32.32
N ALA A 5 -12.89 24.29 -31.92
CA ALA A 5 -11.55 24.24 -31.34
C ALA A 5 -11.13 22.76 -31.55
N PRO A 6 -9.84 22.39 -31.68
CA PRO A 6 -9.49 20.99 -31.79
C PRO A 6 -9.67 20.30 -30.42
N SER A 7 -10.47 19.24 -30.41
CA SER A 7 -10.61 18.30 -29.31
C SER A 7 -9.24 17.74 -28.95
N SER A 8 -8.66 18.25 -27.86
CA SER A 8 -7.46 17.67 -27.26
C SER A 8 -7.85 16.38 -26.57
N SER A 9 -7.42 15.28 -27.17
CA SER A 9 -7.35 13.97 -26.54
C SER A 9 -6.70 14.10 -25.17
N THR A 10 -7.47 13.91 -24.11
CA THR A 10 -6.93 13.73 -22.77
C THR A 10 -6.22 12.38 -22.77
N GLN A 11 -4.96 12.37 -23.22
CA GLN A 11 -4.06 11.28 -22.94
C GLN A 11 -3.96 11.19 -21.41
N ASN A 12 -4.36 10.04 -20.86
CA ASN A 12 -3.97 9.63 -19.52
C ASN A 12 -2.44 9.56 -19.48
N GLN A 13 -1.80 10.70 -19.24
CA GLN A 13 -0.44 10.74 -18.74
C GLN A 13 -0.49 9.98 -17.42
N ARG A 14 -0.03 8.73 -17.46
CA ARG A 14 0.63 8.14 -16.29
C ARG A 14 1.77 9.10 -16.00
N PHE A 15 1.53 10.07 -15.12
CA PHE A 15 2.58 10.90 -14.57
C PHE A 15 3.52 9.92 -13.88
N ILE A 16 4.58 9.55 -14.60
CA ILE A 16 5.74 8.93 -14.01
C ILE A 16 6.18 9.94 -12.97
N ASP A 17 6.07 9.56 -11.71
CA ASP A 17 6.52 10.34 -10.57
C ASP A 17 7.88 10.94 -10.94
N ILE A 18 7.94 12.27 -11.11
CA ILE A 18 9.21 12.99 -11.15
C ILE A 18 9.68 13.00 -9.70
N GLU A 19 10.15 11.85 -9.24
CA GLU A 19 10.63 11.66 -7.88
C GLU A 19 11.89 12.51 -7.72
N SER A 20 11.97 13.22 -6.59
CA SER A 20 13.23 13.77 -6.13
C SER A 20 14.24 12.61 -6.08
N ASN A 21 15.31 12.69 -6.87
CA ASN A 21 16.46 11.75 -6.92
C ASN A 21 17.26 11.71 -5.61
N ILE A 22 16.58 11.64 -4.47
CA ILE A 22 17.20 11.48 -3.16
C ILE A 22 17.31 9.98 -2.95
N LEU A 23 18.53 9.48 -3.08
CA LEU A 23 18.85 8.07 -2.88
C LEU A 23 18.66 7.73 -1.40
N LEU A 24 17.48 7.26 -1.04
CA LEU A 24 17.16 6.81 0.32
C LEU A 24 17.83 5.47 0.57
N ARG A 25 18.33 5.27 1.79
CA ARG A 25 18.87 3.95 2.20
C ARG A 25 17.76 2.90 2.13
N ALA A 26 18.13 1.71 1.67
CA ALA A 26 17.29 0.52 1.72
C ALA A 26 16.77 0.32 3.15
N ILE A 27 15.53 -0.17 3.25
CA ILE A 27 14.90 -0.47 4.54
C ILE A 27 15.50 -1.78 5.04
N SER A 28 15.79 -1.83 6.34
CA SER A 28 16.23 -3.02 7.04
C SER A 28 15.62 -3.02 8.43
N GLY A 29 15.58 -4.19 9.08
CA GLY A 29 15.02 -4.39 10.40
C GLY A 29 13.67 -5.11 10.37
N TYR A 30 12.85 -4.88 9.34
CA TYR A 30 11.55 -5.56 9.18
C TYR A 30 11.70 -7.08 9.06
N GLN A 31 12.80 -7.56 8.46
CA GLN A 31 13.09 -8.98 8.33
C GLN A 31 13.31 -9.72 9.66
N ASN A 32 13.49 -8.97 10.76
CA ASN A 32 13.65 -9.51 12.10
C ASN A 32 12.34 -9.55 12.88
N GLU A 33 11.26 -8.97 12.35
CA GLU A 33 9.95 -9.06 12.97
C GLU A 33 9.42 -10.49 12.87
N PRO A 34 8.69 -10.99 13.88
CA PRO A 34 8.01 -12.26 13.76
C PRO A 34 6.92 -12.18 12.69
N LEU A 35 6.71 -13.27 11.96
CA LEU A 35 5.51 -13.44 11.14
C LEU A 35 4.29 -13.46 12.07
N VAL A 36 3.32 -12.60 11.79
CA VAL A 36 2.08 -12.45 12.55
C VAL A 36 0.87 -12.51 11.62
N THR A 37 -0.34 -12.52 12.16
CA THR A 37 -1.54 -12.42 11.32
C THR A 37 -1.65 -11.04 10.70
N LEU A 38 -2.36 -10.92 9.57
CA LEU A 38 -2.56 -9.63 8.89
C LEU A 38 -3.19 -8.58 9.82
N GLU A 39 -4.14 -8.97 10.68
CA GLU A 39 -4.77 -8.08 11.66
C GLU A 39 -3.73 -7.50 12.65
N LYS A 40 -2.82 -8.35 13.14
CA LYS A 40 -1.76 -7.93 14.06
C LYS A 40 -0.74 -7.03 13.38
N ALA A 41 -0.42 -7.30 12.12
CA ALA A 41 0.47 -6.46 11.33
C ALA A 41 -0.10 -5.07 11.03
N ILE A 42 -1.42 -4.96 10.81
CA ILE A 42 -2.09 -3.68 10.56
C ILE A 42 -2.35 -2.90 11.86
N ALA A 43 -2.50 -3.56 13.00
CA ALA A 43 -2.88 -2.90 14.26
C ALA A 43 -2.07 -1.62 14.60
N PRO A 44 -0.73 -1.56 14.44
CA PRO A 44 0.06 -0.35 14.71
C PRO A 44 -0.24 0.82 13.76
N ILE A 45 -0.63 0.52 12.52
CA ILE A 45 -0.86 1.50 11.45
C ILE A 45 -2.32 1.77 11.16
N LYS A 46 -3.24 1.03 11.80
CA LYS A 46 -4.69 1.12 11.56
C LYS A 46 -5.23 2.54 11.62
N HIS A 47 -4.72 3.36 12.54
CA HIS A 47 -5.12 4.76 12.72
C HIS A 47 -4.74 5.69 11.56
N LEU A 48 -3.88 5.24 10.64
CA LEU A 48 -3.50 5.98 9.43
C LEU A 48 -4.42 5.65 8.24
N LEU A 49 -5.13 4.51 8.30
CA LEU A 49 -5.88 3.93 7.18
C LEU A 49 -7.35 4.37 7.25
N GLY A 50 -8.08 4.18 6.14
CA GLY A 50 -9.51 4.50 6.05
C GLY A 50 -10.39 3.70 7.02
N GLU A 51 -11.61 4.19 7.24
CA GLU A 51 -12.59 3.60 8.19
C GLU A 51 -12.95 2.13 7.85
N ASP A 52 -12.88 1.76 6.58
CA ASP A 52 -13.26 0.43 6.07
C ASP A 52 -12.18 -0.65 6.23
N ILE A 53 -11.03 -0.33 6.85
CA ILE A 53 -9.87 -1.23 6.87
C ILE A 53 -10.14 -2.63 7.44
N GLU A 54 -11.05 -2.78 8.41
CA GLU A 54 -11.41 -4.10 8.94
C GLU A 54 -12.12 -4.96 7.90
N THR A 55 -13.03 -4.34 7.14
CA THR A 55 -13.72 -4.98 6.01
C THR A 55 -12.72 -5.36 4.93
N ASP A 56 -11.76 -4.48 4.63
CA ASP A 56 -10.75 -4.74 3.63
C ASP A 56 -9.82 -5.90 4.01
N ILE A 57 -9.39 -5.97 5.28
CA ILE A 57 -8.61 -7.11 5.81
C ILE A 57 -9.40 -8.41 5.65
N TYR A 58 -10.68 -8.41 6.02
CA TYR A 58 -11.54 -9.58 5.89
C TYR A 58 -11.65 -10.02 4.41
N LEU A 59 -11.93 -9.09 3.50
CA LEU A 59 -12.05 -9.37 2.06
C LEU A 59 -10.73 -9.85 1.47
N ALA A 60 -9.60 -9.27 1.87
CA ALA A 60 -8.26 -9.67 1.43
C ALA A 60 -7.94 -11.12 1.83
N LYS A 61 -8.24 -11.49 3.08
CA LYS A 61 -8.06 -12.87 3.57
C LYS A 61 -9.04 -13.85 2.92
N MET A 62 -10.28 -13.42 2.67
CA MET A 62 -11.28 -14.23 1.96
C MET A 62 -10.83 -14.58 0.53
N LYS A 63 -10.26 -13.61 -0.19
CA LYS A 63 -9.65 -13.83 -1.52
C LYS A 63 -8.40 -14.71 -1.46
N SER A 64 -7.71 -14.72 -0.32
CA SER A 64 -6.46 -15.45 -0.08
C SER A 64 -6.63 -16.80 0.62
N LYS A 65 -7.84 -17.39 0.65
CA LYS A 65 -8.10 -18.69 1.31
C LYS A 65 -7.31 -19.88 0.76
N ARG A 66 -6.86 -19.79 -0.49
CA ARG A 66 -6.06 -20.83 -1.17
C ARG A 66 -4.82 -20.16 -1.75
N PRO A 67 -3.87 -19.76 -0.88
CA PRO A 67 -2.67 -19.07 -1.33
C PRO A 67 -1.84 -20.00 -2.22
N LYS A 68 -1.06 -19.42 -3.13
CA LYS A 68 -0.13 -20.12 -4.02
C LYS A 68 1.30 -19.89 -3.55
N ASP A 69 2.24 -20.57 -4.20
CA ASP A 69 3.68 -20.28 -4.08
C ASP A 69 4.25 -20.46 -2.66
N GLY A 70 3.59 -21.29 -1.84
CA GLY A 70 4.00 -21.56 -0.46
C GLY A 70 3.65 -20.46 0.53
N LEU A 71 2.90 -19.42 0.12
CA LEU A 71 2.46 -18.35 1.00
C LEU A 71 1.40 -18.84 1.99
N THR A 72 1.39 -18.24 3.17
CA THR A 72 0.29 -18.30 4.12
C THR A 72 -0.88 -17.44 3.63
N GLN A 73 -2.05 -17.66 4.24
CA GLN A 73 -3.22 -16.82 3.97
C GLN A 73 -2.97 -15.35 4.35
N ASP A 74 -2.18 -15.10 5.40
CA ASP A 74 -1.89 -13.75 5.87
C ASP A 74 -0.91 -13.01 4.95
N GLU A 75 0.14 -13.68 4.44
CA GLU A 75 1.08 -13.11 3.45
C GLU A 75 0.37 -12.80 2.12
N SER A 76 -0.37 -13.78 1.57
CA SER A 76 -1.18 -13.55 0.36
C SER A 76 -2.25 -12.47 0.61
N GLY A 77 -2.81 -12.42 1.82
CA GLY A 77 -3.75 -11.39 2.24
C GLY A 77 -3.12 -10.00 2.28
N ALA A 78 -1.87 -9.88 2.73
CA ALA A 78 -1.14 -8.61 2.76
C ALA A 78 -0.95 -8.04 1.34
N VAL A 79 -0.52 -8.88 0.39
CA VAL A 79 -0.40 -8.50 -1.04
C VAL A 79 -1.76 -8.15 -1.63
N GLN A 80 -2.80 -8.92 -1.32
CA GLN A 80 -4.16 -8.64 -1.78
C GLN A 80 -4.65 -7.30 -1.26
N LEU A 81 -4.42 -6.99 0.03
CA LEU A 81 -4.80 -5.73 0.66
C LEU A 81 -4.05 -4.54 0.05
N LEU A 82 -2.76 -4.70 -0.26
CA LEU A 82 -1.95 -3.68 -0.94
C LEU A 82 -2.49 -3.30 -2.32
N THR A 83 -3.14 -4.24 -3.01
CA THR A 83 -3.61 -4.10 -4.39
C THR A 83 -5.12 -3.90 -4.51
N MET A 84 -5.84 -3.82 -3.39
CA MET A 84 -7.27 -3.54 -3.39
C MET A 84 -7.56 -2.08 -3.74
N ASP A 85 -8.56 -1.87 -4.58
CA ASP A 85 -9.11 -0.54 -4.83
C ASP A 85 -9.81 -0.05 -3.55
N SER A 86 -9.29 1.05 -2.99
CA SER A 86 -9.93 1.75 -1.88
C SER A 86 -10.99 2.71 -2.39
N SER A 87 -12.05 2.91 -1.61
CA SER A 87 -13.07 3.95 -1.86
C SER A 87 -12.45 5.35 -1.96
N SER A 88 -11.38 5.59 -1.21
CA SER A 88 -10.54 6.80 -1.26
C SER A 88 -9.08 6.41 -1.51
N TYR A 89 -8.53 6.79 -2.66
CA TYR A 89 -7.13 6.50 -3.00
C TYR A 89 -6.15 7.02 -1.94
N LYS A 90 -6.41 8.19 -1.36
CA LYS A 90 -5.53 8.82 -0.36
C LYS A 90 -5.51 8.08 0.98
N ASP A 91 -6.53 7.29 1.25
CA ASP A 91 -6.66 6.52 2.48
C ASP A 91 -6.31 5.03 2.27
N SER A 92 -5.93 4.67 1.03
CA SER A 92 -5.50 3.31 0.69
C SER A 92 -4.17 2.96 1.34
N LEU A 93 -4.02 1.69 1.71
CA LEU A 93 -2.78 1.16 2.23
C LEU A 93 -1.62 1.42 1.26
N TYR A 94 -1.85 1.22 -0.05
CA TYR A 94 -0.88 1.51 -1.10
C TYR A 94 -0.35 2.94 -1.02
N PHE A 95 -1.24 3.94 -1.00
CA PHE A 95 -0.85 5.33 -1.03
C PHE A 95 -0.07 5.72 0.23
N ILE A 96 -0.58 5.35 1.41
CA ILE A 96 0.01 5.73 2.69
C ILE A 96 1.38 5.05 2.88
N LEU A 97 1.49 3.76 2.53
CA LEU A 97 2.77 3.05 2.57
C LEU A 97 3.77 3.73 1.63
N ASN A 98 3.38 4.02 0.40
CA ASN A 98 4.23 4.67 -0.59
C ASN A 98 4.72 6.07 -0.16
N GLN A 99 3.87 6.85 0.50
CA GLN A 99 4.24 8.12 1.09
C GLN A 99 5.25 7.93 2.23
N THR A 100 5.04 6.90 3.07
CA THR A 100 5.95 6.58 4.17
C THR A 100 7.32 6.10 3.65
N LEU A 101 7.34 5.25 2.60
CA LEU A 101 8.54 4.75 1.95
C LEU A 101 9.40 5.87 1.34
N ARG A 102 8.76 6.94 0.84
CA ARG A 102 9.41 8.13 0.27
C ARG A 102 9.84 9.16 1.33
N SER A 103 9.45 8.98 2.59
CA SER A 103 9.86 9.90 3.66
C SER A 103 11.35 9.79 3.97
N LYS A 104 11.99 10.96 4.12
CA LYS A 104 13.35 11.08 4.66
C LYS A 104 13.42 10.61 6.11
N ASN A 105 12.33 10.74 6.86
CA ASN A 105 12.26 10.27 8.24
C ASN A 105 11.99 8.76 8.27
N ARG A 106 13.07 7.98 8.22
CA ARG A 106 13.00 6.51 8.20
C ARG A 106 12.42 5.90 9.48
N GLN A 107 12.35 6.64 10.59
CA GLN A 107 11.72 6.16 11.82
C GLN A 107 10.21 5.93 11.64
N LEU A 108 9.57 6.64 10.70
CA LEU A 108 8.15 6.45 10.38
C LEU A 108 7.86 5.06 9.81
N LEU A 109 8.86 4.35 9.28
CA LEU A 109 8.68 3.00 8.75
C LEU A 109 8.62 1.93 9.84
N LYS A 110 9.08 2.20 11.07
CA LYS A 110 9.12 1.19 12.13
C LYS A 110 7.75 0.59 12.44
N ILE A 111 6.70 1.42 12.43
CA ILE A 111 5.33 0.96 12.67
C ILE A 111 4.81 0.05 11.54
N TRP A 112 5.45 0.05 10.37
CA TRP A 112 5.10 -0.79 9.22
C TRP A 112 5.85 -2.13 9.19
N TYR A 113 6.84 -2.35 10.07
CA TYR A 113 7.73 -3.51 9.93
C TYR A 113 6.98 -4.85 9.99
N SER A 114 6.00 -5.00 10.88
CA SER A 114 5.20 -6.23 10.94
C SER A 114 4.38 -6.46 9.68
N TYR A 115 3.97 -5.40 8.96
CA TYR A 115 3.28 -5.51 7.67
C TYR A 115 4.24 -5.80 6.52
N LEU A 116 5.41 -5.15 6.48
CA LEU A 116 6.44 -5.38 5.47
C LEU A 116 7.08 -6.77 5.55
N GLN A 117 6.94 -7.44 6.69
CA GLN A 117 7.40 -8.80 6.89
C GLN A 117 6.44 -9.86 6.33
N LEU A 118 5.18 -9.50 6.08
CA LEU A 118 4.18 -10.33 5.39
C LEU A 118 4.29 -10.17 3.87
#